data_AF-A0AB38XWF1-F1
#
_entry.id   AF-A0AB38XWF1-F1
#
_cell.length_a   1.000
_cell.length_b   1.000
_cell.length_c   1.000
_cell.angle_alpha   90.00
_cell.angle_beta   90.00
_cell.angle_gamma   90.00
#
_symmetry.space_group_name_H-M   'P 1'
#
loop_
_entity.id
_entity.type
_entity.pdbx_description
1 polymer ?
#
loop_
_entity_poly.entity_id
_entity_poly.type
_entity_poly.pdbx_seq_one_letter_code
_entity_poly.pdbx_strand_id
1 'polypeptide(L)'
;MSAPQVQPPSEAAILAATDELVAKVPELADATLVRPWAISAIAAASSGVIAGHRSFPTVSAAAQAVAYATFHVKPLSFGNTALGALLAHILLTTNGEEVSFTETWKLVKSGI
;
A
#
# COMPACT_ATOMS: atom_id res chain seq x y z
N MET A 1 10.92 -18.15 16.56
CA MET A 1 10.10 -18.16 15.33
C MET A 1 10.66 -17.10 14.40
N SER A 2 10.99 -17.45 13.16
CA SER A 2 11.42 -16.45 12.15
C SER A 2 10.23 -15.63 11.70
N ALA A 3 10.40 -14.31 11.52
CA ALA A 3 9.34 -13.46 10.99
C ALA A 3 8.93 -13.93 9.58
N PRO A 4 7.62 -13.92 9.24
CA PRO A 4 7.16 -14.32 7.92
C PRO A 4 7.85 -13.49 6.83
N GLN A 5 8.20 -14.15 5.71
CA GLN A 5 8.76 -13.46 4.56
C GLN A 5 7.63 -12.73 3.83
N VAL A 6 7.37 -11.49 4.23
CA VAL A 6 6.50 -10.58 3.47
C VAL A 6 7.19 -10.28 2.14
N GLN A 7 6.48 -10.49 1.04
CA GLN A 7 6.84 -10.01 -0.29
C GLN A 7 6.25 -8.61 -0.48
N PRO A 8 7.09 -7.55 -0.41
CA PRO A 8 6.63 -6.18 -0.64
C PRO A 8 6.24 -5.96 -2.11
N PRO A 9 5.25 -5.10 -2.41
CA PRO A 9 5.01 -4.63 -3.77
C PRO A 9 6.23 -3.91 -4.32
N SER A 10 6.57 -4.20 -5.57
CA SER A 10 7.59 -3.44 -6.30
C SER A 10 7.07 -2.05 -6.67
N GLU A 11 7.98 -1.11 -6.96
CA GLU A 11 7.60 0.23 -7.45
C GLU A 11 6.74 0.14 -8.72
N ALA A 12 7.08 -0.78 -9.63
CA ALA A 12 6.29 -1.03 -10.83
C ALA A 12 4.87 -1.52 -10.53
N ALA A 13 4.69 -2.37 -9.52
CA ALA A 13 3.37 -2.82 -9.10
C ALA A 13 2.55 -1.68 -8.48
N ILE A 14 3.18 -0.77 -7.74
CA ILE A 14 2.52 0.42 -7.18
C ILE A 14 2.07 1.36 -8.30
N LEU A 15 2.93 1.61 -9.29
CA LEU A 15 2.58 2.41 -10.47
C LEU A 15 1.43 1.79 -11.25
N ALA A 16 1.50 0.50 -11.56
CA ALA A 16 0.42 -0.21 -12.26
C ALA A 16 -0.91 -0.17 -11.48
N ALA A 17 -0.87 -0.34 -10.16
CA ALA A 17 -2.05 -0.21 -9.31
C ALA A 17 -2.61 1.22 -9.30
N THR A 18 -1.75 2.22 -9.40
CA THR A 18 -2.15 3.62 -9.49
C THR A 18 -2.84 3.90 -10.83
N ASP A 19 -2.25 3.45 -11.93
CA ASP A 19 -2.81 3.62 -13.28
C ASP A 19 -4.17 2.93 -13.39
N GLU A 20 -4.30 1.70 -12.89
CA GLU A 20 -5.57 0.98 -12.90
C GLU A 20 -6.62 1.63 -11.99
N LEU A 21 -6.23 2.18 -10.84
CA LEU A 21 -7.15 2.90 -9.97
C LEU A 21 -7.74 4.12 -10.68
N VAL A 22 -6.89 4.94 -11.32
CA VAL A 22 -7.31 6.13 -12.07
C VAL A 22 -8.16 5.76 -13.29
N ALA A 23 -7.82 4.66 -13.97
CA ALA A 23 -8.56 4.19 -15.14
C ALA A 23 -9.95 3.61 -14.81
N LYS A 24 -10.12 3.01 -13.62
CA LYS A 24 -11.34 2.28 -13.23
C LYS A 24 -12.28 3.07 -12.33
N VAL A 25 -11.80 4.09 -11.63
CA VAL A 25 -12.60 4.91 -10.71
C VAL A 25 -12.81 6.29 -11.33
N PRO A 26 -14.00 6.59 -11.90
CA PRO A 26 -14.25 7.85 -12.60
C PRO A 26 -13.98 9.09 -11.74
N GLU A 27 -14.24 9.00 -10.44
CA GLU A 27 -13.98 10.07 -9.48
C GLU A 27 -12.50 10.41 -9.34
N LEU A 28 -11.61 9.51 -9.78
CA LEU A 28 -10.15 9.65 -9.74
C LEU A 28 -9.54 9.92 -11.12
N ALA A 29 -10.34 10.09 -12.18
CA ALA A 29 -9.83 10.24 -13.54
C ALA A 29 -8.85 11.41 -13.71
N ASP A 30 -9.04 12.51 -12.95
CA ASP A 30 -8.16 13.68 -12.97
C ASP A 30 -7.03 13.64 -11.91
N ALA A 31 -6.89 12.53 -11.18
CA ALA A 31 -5.85 12.38 -10.18
C ALA A 31 -4.48 12.27 -10.89
N THR A 32 -3.54 13.12 -10.48
CA THR A 32 -2.19 13.18 -11.06
C THR A 32 -1.13 12.83 -10.02
N LEU A 33 -0.04 12.22 -10.46
CA LEU A 33 1.12 11.93 -9.62
C LEU A 33 1.89 13.24 -9.35
N VAL A 34 1.67 13.81 -8.16
CA VAL A 34 2.30 15.07 -7.73
C VAL A 34 3.62 14.85 -7.00
N ARG A 35 3.87 13.63 -6.51
CA ARG A 35 5.10 13.27 -5.79
C ARG A 35 5.63 11.91 -6.26
N PRO A 36 6.35 11.85 -7.39
CA PRO A 36 6.84 10.58 -7.93
C PRO A 36 7.78 9.83 -6.97
N TRP A 37 8.56 10.55 -6.17
CA TRP A 37 9.44 9.97 -5.14
C TRP A 37 8.69 9.17 -4.06
N ALA A 38 7.39 9.42 -3.88
CA ALA A 38 6.57 8.73 -2.89
C ALA A 38 6.42 7.24 -3.21
N ILE A 39 6.55 6.83 -4.47
CA ILE A 39 6.46 5.42 -4.88
C ILE A 39 7.53 4.59 -4.17
N SER A 40 8.79 5.05 -4.21
CA SER A 40 9.90 4.41 -3.50
C SER A 40 9.69 4.41 -1.98
N ALA A 41 9.14 5.49 -1.42
CA ALA A 41 8.84 5.55 0.01
C ALA A 41 7.78 4.53 0.43
N ILE A 42 6.74 4.33 -0.38
CA ILE A 42 5.68 3.34 -0.14
C ILE A 42 6.24 1.91 -0.28
N ALA A 43 7.05 1.64 -1.31
CA ALA A 43 7.72 0.36 -1.49
C ALA A 43 8.64 0.04 -0.28
N ALA A 44 9.42 1.02 0.18
CA ALA A 44 10.26 0.87 1.36
C ALA A 44 9.43 0.62 2.63
N ALA A 45 8.33 1.35 2.82
CA ALA A 45 7.43 1.18 3.96
C ALA A 45 6.85 -0.24 4.03
N SER A 46 6.54 -0.85 2.89
CA SER A 46 6.01 -2.22 2.81
C SER A 46 7.01 -3.30 3.22
N SER A 47 8.32 -3.04 3.07
CA SER A 47 9.36 -4.01 3.42
C SER A 47 9.52 -4.20 4.93
N GLY A 48 9.17 -3.19 5.72
CA GLY A 48 9.37 -3.16 7.16
C GLY A 48 10.83 -3.22 7.59
N VAL A 49 11.77 -3.04 6.66
CA VAL A 49 13.21 -3.08 6.95
C VAL A 49 13.66 -1.70 7.42
N ILE A 50 14.02 -1.61 8.69
CA ILE A 50 14.55 -0.40 9.31
C ILE A 50 15.99 -0.71 9.74
N ALA A 51 16.95 -0.02 9.11
CA ALA A 51 18.39 -0.23 9.37
C ALA A 51 18.79 -1.72 9.33
N GLY A 52 18.31 -2.46 8.32
CA GLY A 52 18.58 -3.90 8.15
C GLY A 52 17.71 -4.83 9.00
N HIS A 53 16.87 -4.31 9.90
CA HIS A 53 16.02 -5.10 10.78
C HIS A 53 14.58 -5.12 10.27
N ARG A 54 14.04 -6.32 10.03
CA ARG A 54 12.61 -6.47 9.71
C ARG A 54 11.77 -6.27 10.96
N SER A 55 10.86 -5.31 10.88
CA SER A 55 10.08 -4.83 12.02
C SER A 55 8.63 -5.32 12.02
N PHE A 56 8.12 -5.83 10.89
CA PHE A 56 6.72 -6.27 10.84
C PHE A 56 6.56 -7.71 11.33
N PRO A 57 5.73 -7.93 12.37
CA PRO A 57 5.45 -9.28 12.88
C PRO A 57 4.46 -10.05 11.99
N THR A 58 3.68 -9.35 11.15
CA THR A 58 2.62 -9.94 10.30
C THR A 58 2.49 -9.22 8.96
N VAL A 59 1.90 -9.89 7.96
CA VAL A 59 1.54 -9.29 6.67
C VAL A 59 0.56 -8.12 6.86
N SER A 60 -0.40 -8.26 7.78
CA SER A 60 -1.37 -7.20 8.11
C SER A 60 -0.71 -5.93 8.65
N ALA A 61 0.35 -6.04 9.44
CA ALA A 61 1.12 -4.88 9.90
C ALA A 61 1.82 -4.18 8.73
N ALA A 62 2.37 -4.94 7.78
CA ALA A 62 2.96 -4.38 6.57
C ALA A 62 1.90 -3.69 5.68
N ALA A 63 0.72 -4.28 5.55
CA ALA A 63 -0.40 -3.69 4.81
C ALA A 63 -0.88 -2.36 5.42
N GLN A 64 -0.98 -2.30 6.76
CA GLN A 64 -1.31 -1.06 7.48
C GLN A 64 -0.23 0.01 7.26
N ALA A 65 1.05 -0.36 7.32
CA ALA A 65 2.15 0.57 7.08
C ALA A 65 2.15 1.12 5.64
N VAL A 66 1.81 0.31 4.64
CA VAL A 66 1.66 0.75 3.25
C VAL A 66 0.53 1.77 3.11
N ALA A 67 -0.64 1.46 3.68
CA ALA A 67 -1.79 2.37 3.62
C ALA A 67 -1.49 3.69 4.33
N TYR A 68 -0.90 3.62 5.53
CA TYR A 68 -0.45 4.77 6.30
C TYR A 68 0.56 5.62 5.52
N ALA A 69 1.63 5.00 5.01
CA ALA A 69 2.64 5.69 4.23
C ALA A 69 2.01 6.41 3.04
N THR A 70 1.19 5.71 2.24
CA THR A 70 0.51 6.27 1.07
C THR A 70 -0.36 7.47 1.42
N PHE A 71 -1.13 7.38 2.51
CA PHE A 71 -1.98 8.48 2.99
C PHE A 71 -1.17 9.72 3.39
N HIS A 72 0.02 9.54 4.00
CA HIS A 72 0.82 10.64 4.51
C HIS A 72 1.76 11.25 3.46
N VAL A 73 2.41 10.43 2.62
CA VAL A 73 3.30 10.94 1.56
C VAL A 73 2.50 11.54 0.40
N LYS A 74 1.24 11.12 0.23
CA LYS A 74 0.27 11.59 -0.77
C LYS A 74 0.87 11.66 -2.18
N PRO A 75 1.13 10.50 -2.83
CA PRO A 75 1.68 10.48 -4.19
C PRO A 75 0.78 11.22 -5.20
N LEU A 76 -0.53 11.20 -5.00
CA LEU A 76 -1.54 11.77 -5.90
C LEU A 76 -2.07 13.12 -5.42
N SER A 77 -2.55 13.94 -6.37
CA SER A 77 -3.24 15.21 -6.09
C SER A 77 -4.45 15.03 -5.17
N PHE A 78 -5.19 13.93 -5.31
CA PHE A 78 -6.26 13.47 -4.43
C PHE A 78 -6.45 11.94 -4.55
N GLY A 79 -7.32 11.32 -3.74
CA GLY A 79 -7.56 9.87 -3.81
C GLY A 79 -6.53 8.98 -3.09
N ASN A 80 -5.57 9.56 -2.36
CA ASN A 80 -4.49 8.81 -1.69
C ASN A 80 -4.98 7.73 -0.70
N THR A 81 -6.13 7.93 -0.08
CA THR A 81 -6.75 6.93 0.80
C THR A 81 -7.21 5.68 0.03
N ALA A 82 -7.79 5.88 -1.16
CA ALA A 82 -8.21 4.77 -2.03
C ALA A 82 -6.99 4.00 -2.54
N LEU A 83 -5.95 4.71 -2.96
CA LEU A 83 -4.68 4.08 -3.35
C LEU A 83 -4.05 3.30 -2.19
N GLY A 84 -3.99 3.89 -0.99
CA GLY A 84 -3.45 3.20 0.19
C GLY A 84 -4.19 1.91 0.52
N ALA A 85 -5.52 1.93 0.46
CA ALA A 85 -6.35 0.74 0.68
C ALA A 85 -6.15 -0.33 -0.40
N LEU A 86 -6.05 0.08 -1.67
CA LEU A 86 -5.77 -0.84 -2.78
C LEU A 86 -4.39 -1.49 -2.65
N LEU A 87 -3.35 -0.72 -2.36
CA LEU A 87 -2.00 -1.25 -2.18
C LEU A 87 -1.90 -2.19 -0.99
N ALA A 88 -2.59 -1.88 0.12
CA ALA A 88 -2.70 -2.79 1.26
C ALA A 88 -3.41 -4.11 0.88
N HIS A 89 -4.47 -4.03 0.07
CA HIS A 89 -5.21 -5.20 -0.39
C HIS A 89 -4.36 -6.09 -1.31
N ILE A 90 -3.64 -5.48 -2.25
CA ILE A 90 -2.69 -6.17 -3.12
C ILE A 90 -1.60 -6.84 -2.27
N LEU A 91 -1.05 -6.15 -1.27
CA LEU A 91 -0.03 -6.73 -0.40
C LEU A 91 -0.56 -7.96 0.36
N LEU A 92 -1.75 -7.87 0.96
CA LEU A 92 -2.37 -8.98 1.69
C LEU A 92 -2.57 -10.20 0.77
N THR A 93 -3.25 -10.00 -0.36
CA THR A 93 -3.63 -11.08 -1.28
C THR A 93 -2.42 -11.73 -1.96
N THR A 94 -1.41 -10.95 -2.33
CA THR A 94 -0.16 -11.49 -2.92
C THR A 94 0.71 -12.25 -1.91
N ASN A 95 0.48 -12.06 -0.61
CA ASN A 95 1.13 -12.80 0.46
C ASN A 95 0.27 -13.97 0.99
N GLY A 96 -0.81 -14.33 0.29
CA GLY A 96 -1.64 -15.49 0.60
C GLY A 96 -2.74 -15.25 1.63
N GLU A 97 -2.98 -14.00 2.04
CA GLU A 97 -4.11 -13.67 2.91
C GLU A 97 -5.41 -13.68 2.09
N GLU A 98 -6.34 -14.58 2.45
CA GLU A 98 -7.68 -14.65 1.86
C GLU A 98 -8.62 -13.65 2.55
N VAL A 99 -8.49 -12.38 2.18
CA VAL A 99 -9.30 -11.29 2.73
C VAL A 99 -10.06 -10.57 1.64
N SER A 100 -11.30 -10.17 1.92
CA SER A 100 -12.04 -9.26 1.06
C SER A 100 -11.49 -7.84 1.12
N PHE A 101 -11.82 -7.03 0.11
CA PHE A 101 -11.48 -5.60 0.14
C PHE A 101 -12.14 -4.88 1.33
N THR A 102 -13.36 -5.27 1.71
CA THR A 102 -14.06 -4.71 2.89
C THR A 102 -13.32 -5.00 4.19
N GLU A 103 -12.76 -6.19 4.36
CA GLU A 103 -11.94 -6.53 5.52
C GLU A 103 -10.63 -5.75 5.52
N THR A 104 -10.00 -5.62 4.34
CA THR A 104 -8.82 -4.77 4.18
C THR A 104 -9.12 -3.32 4.58
N TRP A 105 -10.25 -2.78 4.14
CA TRP A 105 -10.67 -1.42 4.50
C TRP A 105 -10.83 -1.23 6.01
N LYS A 106 -11.46 -2.18 6.70
CA LYS A 106 -11.59 -2.16 8.17
C LYS A 106 -10.22 -2.19 8.85
N LEU A 107 -9.30 -3.01 8.34
CA LEU A 107 -7.94 -3.13 8.85
C LEU A 107 -7.18 -1.79 8.74
N VAL A 108 -7.22 -1.16 7.56
CA VAL A 108 -6.42 0.04 7.29
C VAL A 108 -7.03 1.33 7.82
N LYS A 109 -8.37 1.46 7.88
CA LYS A 109 -8.99 2.66 8.48
C LYS A 109 -8.64 2.83 9.95
N SER A 110 -8.32 1.74 10.64
CA SER A 110 -8.00 1.76 12.07
C SER A 110 -6.60 2.34 12.33
N GLY A 111 -5.77 2.45 11.28
CA GLY A 111 -4.41 2.96 11.36
C GLY A 111 -4.17 4.26 10.58
N ILE A 112 -5.18 4.83 9.92
CA ILE A 112 -5.14 6.11 9.18
C ILE A 112 -5.95 7.15 9.96
#